data_AF-A0A351UIY0-F1
#
_entry.id   AF-A0A351UIY0-F1
#
_cell.length_a   1.000
_cell.length_b   1.000
_cell.length_c   1.000
_cell.angle_alpha   90.00
_cell.angle_beta   90.00
_cell.angle_gamma   90.00
#
_symmetry.space_group_name_H-M   'P 1'
#
loop_
_entity.id
_entity.type
_entity.pdbx_description
1 polymer ?
#
loop_
_entity_poly.entity_id
_entity_poly.type
_entity_poly.pdbx_seq_one_letter_code
_entity_poly.pdbx_strand_id
1 'polypeptide(L)'
;MELSGDQQKALEQLLSWYGSPERSAFITLGGYAGTGKTTLIAIFKNELARLDKSTRIAFCSYTGKAAQNLKNKLKEAGALNVKDSVSTIHGLIYNPREGAGGVIAGWDRKEELERSLIIVDEASMVDGLIWNDLLSYNIPIIAVGDHGQLPPIAGSFNLMEKPQLLLTQIHRQAR
;
A
#
# COMPACT_ATOMS: atom_id res chain seq x y z
N MET A 1 4.92 6.89 20.73
CA MET A 1 5.89 5.87 20.27
C MET A 1 6.98 6.63 19.55
N GLU A 2 8.24 6.41 19.92
CA GLU A 2 9.39 7.06 19.28
C GLU A 2 9.77 6.25 18.03
N LEU A 3 9.94 6.93 16.89
CA LEU A 3 10.38 6.30 15.65
C LEU A 3 11.86 5.99 15.72
N SER A 4 12.29 4.88 15.13
CA SER A 4 13.72 4.67 14.86
C SER A 4 14.24 5.69 13.85
N GLY A 5 15.56 5.90 13.81
CA GLY A 5 16.16 6.87 12.88
C GLY A 5 15.91 6.55 11.41
N ASP A 6 15.78 5.27 11.03
CA ASP A 6 15.43 4.86 9.66
C ASP A 6 13.93 5.09 9.36
N GLN A 7 13.04 4.82 10.30
CA GLN A 7 11.61 5.12 10.19
C GLN A 7 11.37 6.62 10.07
N GLN A 8 12.06 7.45 10.85
CA GLN A 8 11.94 8.90 10.76
C GLN A 8 12.38 9.41 9.39
N LYS A 9 13.56 8.98 8.91
CA LYS A 9 14.05 9.34 7.57
C LYS A 9 13.10 8.87 6.46
N ALA A 10 12.52 7.69 6.60
CA ALA A 10 11.54 7.18 5.64
C ALA A 10 10.23 7.99 5.68
N LEU A 11 9.75 8.38 6.87
CA LEU A 11 8.59 9.25 7.02
C LEU A 11 8.79 10.60 6.32
N GLU A 12 9.92 11.25 6.57
CA GLU A 12 10.28 12.54 5.97
C GLU A 12 10.31 12.46 4.44
N GLN A 13 10.93 11.39 3.90
CA GLN A 13 10.98 11.15 2.46
C GLN A 13 9.60 10.87 1.86
N LEU A 14 8.74 10.09 2.53
CA LEU A 14 7.37 9.84 2.08
C LEU A 14 6.54 11.12 2.04
N LEU A 15 6.63 11.96 3.08
CA LEU A 15 5.92 13.24 3.14
C LEU A 15 6.42 14.21 2.06
N SER A 16 7.75 14.30 1.87
CA SER A 16 8.35 15.11 0.82
C SER A 16 7.95 14.64 -0.58
N TRP A 17 7.98 13.33 -0.83
CA TRP A 17 7.55 12.74 -2.09
C TRP A 17 6.07 13.04 -2.38
N TYR A 18 5.17 12.83 -1.41
CA TYR A 18 3.75 13.07 -1.62
C TYR A 18 3.43 14.55 -1.84
N GLY A 19 4.13 15.45 -1.14
CA GLY A 19 3.96 16.89 -1.27
C GLY A 19 4.60 17.49 -2.53
N SER A 20 5.45 16.75 -3.26
CA SER A 20 6.13 17.26 -4.45
C SER A 20 5.20 17.29 -5.68
N PRO A 21 5.13 18.42 -6.42
CA PRO A 21 4.45 18.47 -7.72
C PRO A 21 5.11 17.61 -8.79
N GLU A 22 6.42 17.41 -8.70
CA GLU A 22 7.23 16.63 -9.66
C GLU A 22 7.47 15.19 -9.19
N ARG A 23 6.62 14.70 -8.28
CA ARG A 23 6.76 13.34 -7.74
C ARG A 23 6.68 12.27 -8.83
N SER A 24 7.46 11.22 -8.65
CA SER A 24 7.28 9.99 -9.41
C SER A 24 5.91 9.38 -9.16
N ALA A 25 5.41 8.55 -10.11
CA ALA A 25 4.13 7.87 -9.98
C ALA A 25 4.04 6.98 -8.73
N PHE A 26 5.16 6.44 -8.27
CA PHE A 26 5.23 5.60 -7.08
C PHE A 26 6.51 5.80 -6.27
N ILE A 27 6.46 5.34 -5.04
CA ILE A 27 7.62 5.15 -4.15
C ILE A 27 7.52 3.80 -3.43
N THR A 28 8.63 3.10 -3.26
CA THR A 28 8.68 1.80 -2.57
C THR A 28 9.29 1.89 -1.18
N LEU A 29 8.63 1.28 -0.19
CA LEU A 29 9.07 1.14 1.20
C LEU A 29 9.28 -0.33 1.53
N GLY A 30 10.54 -0.73 1.61
CA GLY A 30 10.97 -2.07 1.95
C GLY A 30 11.43 -2.20 3.39
N GLY A 31 11.42 -3.43 3.89
CA GLY A 31 12.05 -3.79 5.15
C GLY A 31 11.61 -5.18 5.59
N TYR A 32 12.41 -5.85 6.42
CA TYR A 32 12.07 -7.20 6.88
C TYR A 32 10.83 -7.23 7.79
N ALA A 33 10.31 -8.42 8.06
CA ALA A 33 9.31 -8.62 9.10
C ALA A 33 9.76 -8.01 10.43
N GLY A 34 8.85 -7.28 11.10
CA GLY A 34 9.13 -6.63 12.38
C GLY A 34 9.85 -5.28 12.32
N THR A 35 10.14 -4.72 11.14
CA THR A 35 10.75 -3.37 11.02
C THR A 35 9.75 -2.21 11.15
N GLY A 36 8.46 -2.51 11.40
CA GLY A 36 7.45 -1.49 11.66
C GLY A 36 6.86 -0.79 10.42
N LYS A 37 7.00 -1.37 9.21
CA LYS A 37 6.43 -0.82 7.96
C LYS A 37 4.97 -0.34 8.08
N THR A 38 4.06 -1.20 8.56
CA THR A 38 2.65 -0.83 8.73
C THR A 38 2.45 0.28 9.75
N THR A 39 3.25 0.30 10.83
CA THR A 39 3.23 1.36 11.84
C THR A 39 3.65 2.69 11.24
N LEU A 40 4.71 2.70 10.42
CA LEU A 40 5.17 3.89 9.72
C LEU A 40 4.09 4.44 8.77
N ILE A 41 3.41 3.56 8.03
CA ILE A 41 2.28 3.95 7.16
C ILE A 41 1.13 4.56 7.95
N ALA A 42 0.79 4.01 9.12
CA ALA A 42 -0.24 4.57 9.98
C ALA A 42 0.12 5.99 10.46
N ILE A 43 1.39 6.21 10.83
CA ILE A 43 1.90 7.52 11.24
C ILE A 43 1.87 8.50 10.05
N PHE A 44 2.38 8.08 8.89
CA PHE A 44 2.34 8.86 7.66
C PHE A 44 0.92 9.31 7.30
N LYS A 45 -0.07 8.41 7.35
CA LYS A 45 -1.48 8.76 7.13
C LYS A 45 -1.94 9.83 8.11
N ASN A 46 -1.61 9.68 9.39
CA ASN A 46 -2.06 10.63 10.41
C ASN A 46 -1.43 12.02 10.23
N GLU A 47 -0.17 12.09 9.80
CA GLU A 47 0.45 13.37 9.41
C GLU A 47 -0.23 13.97 8.18
N LEU A 48 -0.52 13.18 7.13
CA LEU A 48 -1.28 13.66 5.98
C LEU A 48 -2.65 14.19 6.36
N ALA A 49 -3.37 13.51 7.24
CA ALA A 49 -4.70 13.92 7.67
C ALA A 49 -4.70 15.25 8.46
N ARG A 50 -3.55 15.63 9.07
CA ARG A 50 -3.37 16.94 9.71
C ARG A 50 -3.15 18.04 8.68
N LEU A 51 -2.43 17.74 7.60
CA LEU A 51 -2.11 18.67 6.53
C LEU A 51 -3.30 18.90 5.58
N ASP A 52 -3.97 17.82 5.19
CA ASP A 52 -5.12 17.86 4.28
C ASP A 52 -6.18 16.81 4.64
N LYS A 53 -7.28 17.29 5.20
CA LYS A 53 -8.45 16.48 5.59
C LYS A 53 -9.29 16.00 4.40
N SER A 54 -8.99 16.45 3.18
CA SER A 54 -9.69 16.03 1.96
C SER A 54 -9.13 14.74 1.36
N THR A 55 -7.87 14.40 1.68
CA THR A 55 -7.18 13.19 1.19
C THR A 55 -8.02 11.93 1.41
N ARG A 56 -8.22 11.15 0.33
CA ARG A 56 -8.90 9.85 0.36
C ARG A 56 -7.90 8.74 0.02
N ILE A 57 -7.52 7.92 1.00
CA ILE A 57 -6.51 6.87 0.79
C ILE A 57 -7.18 5.53 0.54
N ALA A 58 -6.77 4.83 -0.51
CA ALA A 58 -7.09 3.42 -0.70
C ALA A 58 -5.91 2.55 -0.23
N PHE A 59 -6.12 1.86 0.88
CA PHE A 59 -5.23 0.81 1.34
C PHE A 59 -5.63 -0.51 0.69
N CYS A 60 -4.67 -1.25 0.14
CA CYS A 60 -4.95 -2.56 -0.42
C CYS A 60 -3.81 -3.54 -0.18
N SER A 61 -4.12 -4.83 -0.29
CA SER A 61 -3.12 -5.90 -0.27
C SER A 61 -3.52 -7.03 -1.20
N TYR A 62 -2.57 -7.90 -1.55
CA TYR A 62 -2.80 -8.97 -2.52
C TYR A 62 -3.87 -9.97 -2.06
N THR A 63 -3.84 -10.37 -0.77
CA THR A 63 -4.77 -11.36 -0.21
C THR A 63 -5.78 -10.76 0.76
N GLY A 64 -6.95 -11.40 0.91
CA GLY A 64 -7.97 -10.98 1.86
C GLY A 64 -7.50 -11.01 3.32
N LYS A 65 -6.67 -11.99 3.69
CA LYS A 65 -6.12 -12.08 5.05
C LYS A 65 -5.15 -10.94 5.33
N ALA A 66 -4.28 -10.60 4.39
CA ALA A 66 -3.36 -9.47 4.52
C ALA A 66 -4.12 -8.14 4.59
N ALA A 67 -5.13 -7.94 3.73
CA ALA A 67 -6.00 -6.75 3.78
C ALA A 67 -6.72 -6.62 5.13
N GLN A 68 -7.20 -7.72 5.71
CA GLN A 68 -7.84 -7.71 7.02
C GLN A 68 -6.84 -7.37 8.15
N ASN A 69 -5.62 -7.93 8.10
CA ASN A 69 -4.57 -7.61 9.06
C ASN A 69 -4.15 -6.13 8.98
N LEU A 70 -3.99 -5.60 7.77
CA LEU A 70 -3.71 -4.18 7.50
C LEU A 70 -4.82 -3.30 8.09
N LYS A 71 -6.08 -3.64 7.83
CA LYS A 71 -7.25 -2.93 8.38
C LYS A 71 -7.22 -2.88 9.91
N ASN A 72 -6.94 -4.00 10.57
CA ASN A 72 -6.88 -4.06 12.02
C ASN A 72 -5.79 -3.16 12.59
N LYS A 73 -4.57 -3.26 12.05
CA LYS A 73 -3.43 -2.42 12.47
C LYS A 73 -3.70 -0.93 12.29
N LEU A 74 -4.27 -0.54 11.15
CA LEU A 74 -4.63 0.86 10.89
C LEU A 74 -5.72 1.35 11.85
N LYS A 75 -6.71 0.51 12.19
CA LYS A 75 -7.74 0.84 13.19
C LYS A 75 -7.15 1.01 14.59
N GLU A 76 -6.32 0.07 15.02
CA GLU A 76 -5.64 0.11 16.33
C GLU A 76 -4.78 1.38 16.47
N ALA A 77 -4.15 1.82 15.38
CA ALA A 77 -3.38 3.05 15.33
C ALA A 77 -4.21 4.34 15.15
N GLY A 78 -5.56 4.26 15.12
CA GLY A 78 -6.43 5.40 14.86
C GLY A 78 -6.24 6.02 13.46
N ALA A 79 -5.65 5.26 12.53
CA ALA A 79 -5.20 5.71 11.22
C ALA A 79 -6.19 5.41 10.09
N LEU A 80 -7.47 5.13 10.38
CA LEU A 80 -8.53 5.08 9.38
C LEU A 80 -9.57 6.16 9.64
N ASN A 81 -9.99 6.86 8.60
CA ASN A 81 -11.17 7.73 8.61
C ASN A 81 -12.27 7.17 7.68
N VAL A 82 -13.44 7.82 7.67
CA VAL A 82 -14.61 7.40 6.87
C VAL A 82 -14.38 7.47 5.36
N LYS A 83 -13.44 8.29 4.90
CA LYS A 83 -13.11 8.48 3.48
C LYS A 83 -12.10 7.44 2.98
N ASP A 84 -11.39 6.78 3.89
CA ASP A 84 -10.40 5.75 3.54
C ASP A 84 -11.09 4.42 3.23
N SER A 85 -10.44 3.58 2.42
CA SER A 85 -10.88 2.21 2.17
C SER A 85 -9.76 1.21 2.40
N VAL A 86 -10.11 0.00 2.86
CA VAL A 86 -9.19 -1.14 2.93
C VAL A 86 -9.80 -2.33 2.24
N SER A 87 -9.14 -2.88 1.21
CA SER A 87 -9.64 -4.02 0.42
C SER A 87 -8.49 -4.89 -0.09
N THR A 88 -8.81 -5.95 -0.85
CA THR A 88 -7.80 -6.54 -1.73
C THR A 88 -7.50 -5.62 -2.90
N ILE A 89 -6.34 -5.78 -3.55
CA ILE A 89 -6.03 -5.06 -4.80
C ILE A 89 -7.10 -5.36 -5.85
N HIS A 90 -7.46 -6.64 -5.99
CA HIS A 90 -8.50 -7.07 -6.92
C HIS A 90 -9.86 -6.40 -6.67
N GLY A 91 -10.31 -6.34 -5.41
CA GLY A 91 -11.56 -5.65 -5.06
C GLY A 91 -11.48 -4.13 -5.21
N LEU A 92 -10.26 -3.56 -5.15
CA LEU A 92 -10.04 -2.14 -5.40
C LEU A 92 -10.24 -1.84 -6.88
N ILE A 93 -9.62 -2.59 -7.78
CA ILE A 93 -9.46 -2.20 -9.20
C ILE A 93 -10.34 -2.97 -10.20
N TYR A 94 -11.01 -4.06 -9.80
CA TYR A 94 -11.87 -4.84 -10.70
C TYR A 94 -13.32 -4.90 -10.22
N ASN A 95 -14.24 -4.98 -11.19
CA ASN A 95 -15.63 -5.36 -11.02
C ASN A 95 -15.84 -6.78 -11.56
N PRO A 96 -16.59 -7.65 -10.88
CA PRO A 96 -16.96 -8.94 -11.44
C PRO A 96 -17.90 -8.71 -12.63
N ARG A 97 -17.64 -9.40 -13.74
CA ARG A 97 -18.56 -9.48 -14.88
C ARG A 97 -19.48 -10.67 -14.67
N GLU A 98 -20.78 -10.40 -14.57
CA GLU A 98 -21.79 -11.45 -14.48
C GLU A 98 -22.06 -12.06 -15.86
N GLY A 99 -22.03 -13.40 -15.92
CA GLY A 99 -22.45 -14.19 -17.06
C GLY A 99 -23.88 -14.71 -16.90
N ALA A 100 -24.28 -15.61 -17.81
CA ALA A 100 -25.60 -16.20 -17.77
C ALA A 100 -25.82 -16.98 -16.45
N GLY A 101 -26.98 -16.78 -15.82
CA GLY A 101 -27.35 -17.48 -14.59
C GLY A 101 -26.65 -16.99 -13.32
N GLY A 102 -26.06 -15.78 -13.31
CA GLY A 102 -25.46 -15.18 -12.11
C GLY A 102 -24.06 -15.70 -11.76
N VAL A 103 -23.41 -16.42 -12.68
CA VAL A 103 -22.04 -16.90 -12.51
C VAL A 103 -21.06 -15.81 -12.95
N ILE A 104 -19.96 -15.63 -12.21
CA ILE A 104 -18.89 -14.70 -12.61
C ILE A 104 -18.20 -15.25 -13.87
N ALA A 105 -18.33 -14.52 -14.97
CA ALA A 105 -17.76 -14.86 -16.28
C ALA A 105 -16.44 -14.12 -16.59
N GLY A 106 -16.04 -13.17 -15.75
CA GLY A 106 -14.79 -12.44 -15.91
C GLY A 106 -14.63 -11.30 -14.91
N TRP A 107 -13.59 -10.49 -15.12
CA TRP A 107 -13.28 -9.32 -14.33
C TRP A 107 -12.97 -8.15 -15.25
N ASP A 108 -13.63 -7.02 -14.99
CA ASP A 108 -13.43 -5.78 -15.71
C ASP A 108 -12.74 -4.76 -14.83
N ARG A 109 -11.71 -4.11 -15.37
CA ARG A 109 -11.03 -3.03 -14.66
C ARG A 109 -11.99 -1.86 -14.50
N LYS A 110 -12.02 -1.27 -13.31
CA LYS A 110 -12.76 -0.03 -13.05
C LYS A 110 -12.15 1.10 -13.88
N GLU A 111 -12.98 1.95 -14.45
CA GLU A 111 -12.54 3.06 -15.29
C GLU A 111 -11.81 4.13 -14.46
N GLU A 112 -12.31 4.42 -13.27
CA GLU A 112 -11.75 5.42 -12.37
C GLU A 112 -11.77 4.98 -10.90
N LEU A 113 -10.92 5.62 -10.10
CA LEU A 113 -10.88 5.48 -8.65
C LEU A 113 -10.94 6.87 -8.03
N GLU A 114 -11.93 7.15 -7.19
CA GLU A 114 -12.05 8.42 -6.47
C GLU A 114 -11.08 8.53 -5.27
N ARG A 115 -9.79 8.33 -5.51
CA ARG A 115 -8.73 8.27 -4.48
C ARG A 115 -7.62 9.25 -4.80
N SER A 116 -7.00 9.79 -3.75
CA SER A 116 -5.87 10.72 -3.86
C SER A 116 -4.52 9.99 -3.76
N LEU A 117 -4.52 8.80 -3.15
CA LEU A 117 -3.34 8.00 -2.88
C LEU A 117 -3.74 6.52 -2.75
N ILE A 118 -2.91 5.63 -3.30
CA ILE A 118 -3.02 4.18 -3.10
C ILE A 118 -1.84 3.72 -2.25
N ILE A 119 -2.09 2.89 -1.25
CA ILE A 119 -1.06 2.24 -0.43
C ILE A 119 -1.23 0.73 -0.56
N VAL A 120 -0.23 0.08 -1.15
CA VAL A 120 -0.21 -1.36 -1.39
C VAL A 120 0.66 -2.03 -0.33
N ASP A 121 0.07 -2.85 0.53
CA ASP A 121 0.81 -3.69 1.49
C ASP A 121 1.02 -5.10 0.92
N GLU A 122 2.11 -5.76 1.31
CA GLU A 122 2.58 -7.02 0.71
C GLU A 122 2.84 -6.89 -0.82
N ALA A 123 3.46 -5.77 -1.22
CA ALA A 123 3.75 -5.44 -2.61
C ALA A 123 4.71 -6.43 -3.30
N SER A 124 5.44 -7.27 -2.55
CA SER A 124 6.26 -8.37 -3.06
C SER A 124 5.45 -9.43 -3.80
N MET A 125 4.13 -9.53 -3.55
CA MET A 125 3.24 -10.49 -4.22
C MET A 125 2.58 -9.93 -5.49
N VAL A 126 2.84 -8.66 -5.85
CA VAL A 126 2.18 -7.99 -6.97
C VAL A 126 2.91 -8.28 -8.27
N ASP A 127 2.20 -8.88 -9.23
CA ASP A 127 2.72 -9.12 -10.57
C ASP A 127 2.70 -7.86 -11.46
N GLY A 128 3.35 -7.96 -12.62
CA GLY A 128 3.47 -6.85 -13.56
C GLY A 128 2.15 -6.40 -14.19
N LEU A 129 1.16 -7.29 -14.33
CA LEU A 129 -0.15 -6.94 -14.92
C LEU A 129 -0.94 -6.06 -13.95
N ILE A 130 -1.09 -6.53 -12.71
CA ILE A 130 -1.75 -5.78 -11.63
C ILE A 130 -1.03 -4.46 -11.39
N TRP A 131 0.30 -4.45 -11.43
CA TRP A 131 1.08 -3.24 -11.28
C TRP A 131 0.80 -2.22 -12.38
N ASN A 132 0.78 -2.64 -13.64
CA ASN A 132 0.46 -1.77 -14.76
C ASN A 132 -0.98 -1.22 -14.67
N ASP A 133 -1.93 -2.04 -14.22
CA ASP A 133 -3.30 -1.58 -14.00
C ASP A 133 -3.40 -0.55 -12.89
N LEU A 134 -2.68 -0.73 -11.78
CA LEU A 134 -2.59 0.27 -10.71
C LEU A 134 -2.00 1.60 -11.22
N LEU A 135 -0.90 1.54 -11.99
CA LEU A 135 -0.26 2.74 -12.55
C LEU A 135 -1.17 3.47 -13.56
N SER A 136 -2.04 2.74 -14.27
CA SER A 136 -2.92 3.33 -15.29
C SER A 136 -3.90 4.37 -14.74
N TYR A 137 -4.20 4.34 -13.44
CA TYR A 137 -5.08 5.31 -12.80
C TYR A 137 -4.45 6.69 -12.62
N ASN A 138 -3.12 6.84 -12.82
CA ASN A 138 -2.39 8.08 -12.56
C ASN A 138 -2.58 8.63 -11.14
N ILE A 139 -2.84 7.74 -10.18
CA ILE A 139 -2.93 8.05 -8.76
C ILE A 139 -1.58 7.69 -8.13
N PRO A 140 -0.98 8.55 -7.28
CA PRO A 140 0.26 8.24 -6.59
C PRO A 140 0.16 6.93 -5.79
N ILE A 141 1.23 6.13 -5.79
CA ILE A 141 1.27 4.82 -5.11
C ILE A 141 2.43 4.74 -4.12
N ILE A 142 2.14 4.33 -2.88
CA ILE A 142 3.18 3.84 -1.95
C ILE A 142 3.10 2.31 -1.94
N ALA A 143 4.14 1.64 -2.42
CA ALA A 143 4.24 0.20 -2.41
C ALA A 143 5.09 -0.26 -1.23
N VAL A 144 4.51 -1.08 -0.36
CA VAL A 144 5.08 -1.49 0.92
C VAL A 144 5.22 -3.00 0.94
N GLY A 145 6.39 -3.50 1.30
CA GLY A 145 6.61 -4.94 1.29
C GLY A 145 7.90 -5.37 1.97
N ASP A 146 8.04 -6.68 2.09
CA ASP A 146 9.29 -7.30 2.53
C ASP A 146 10.11 -7.70 1.29
N HIS A 147 11.31 -7.13 1.17
CA HIS A 147 12.22 -7.39 0.05
C HIS A 147 12.94 -8.75 0.18
N GLY A 148 12.87 -9.38 1.36
CA GLY A 148 13.38 -10.73 1.59
C GLY A 148 12.31 -11.82 1.49
N GLN A 149 11.05 -11.47 1.22
CA GLN A 149 10.00 -12.45 0.94
C GLN A 149 10.08 -12.98 -0.48
N LEU A 150 9.35 -14.08 -0.74
CA LEU A 150 9.25 -14.67 -2.06
C LEU A 150 8.62 -13.67 -3.05
N PRO A 151 9.13 -13.60 -4.30
CA PRO A 151 8.51 -12.82 -5.37
C PRO A 151 7.14 -13.40 -5.75
N PRO A 152 6.37 -12.71 -6.62
CA PRO A 152 5.11 -13.25 -7.11
C PRO A 152 5.29 -14.62 -7.75
N ILE A 153 4.28 -15.47 -7.65
CA ILE A 153 4.32 -16.83 -8.20
C ILE A 153 4.40 -16.80 -9.74
N ALA A 154 3.87 -15.74 -10.36
CA ALA A 154 3.83 -15.56 -11.81
C ALA A 154 4.72 -14.38 -12.26
N GLY A 155 5.61 -14.65 -13.21
CA GLY A 155 6.44 -13.65 -13.89
C GLY A 155 7.80 -13.40 -13.23
N SER A 156 8.60 -12.54 -13.88
CA SER A 156 9.95 -12.12 -13.41
C SER A 156 9.96 -10.74 -12.76
N PHE A 157 8.80 -10.08 -12.66
CA PHE A 157 8.67 -8.75 -12.09
C PHE A 157 8.66 -8.83 -10.56
N ASN A 158 9.56 -8.10 -9.90
CA ASN A 158 9.57 -7.96 -8.45
C ASN A 158 9.70 -6.48 -8.05
N LEU A 159 8.56 -5.89 -7.70
CA LEU A 159 8.47 -4.49 -7.27
C LEU A 159 9.32 -4.19 -6.02
N MET A 160 9.57 -5.20 -5.19
CA MET A 160 10.27 -5.06 -3.92
C MET A 160 11.74 -5.53 -3.96
N GLU A 161 12.29 -5.85 -5.15
CA GLU A 161 13.69 -6.31 -5.27
C GLU A 161 14.68 -5.24 -4.80
N LYS A 162 14.45 -3.97 -5.15
CA LYS A 162 15.28 -2.83 -4.77
C LYS A 162 14.39 -1.66 -4.30
N PRO A 163 13.94 -1.70 -3.03
CA PRO A 163 13.10 -0.64 -2.48
C PRO A 163 13.86 0.69 -2.43
N GLN A 164 13.17 1.80 -2.71
CA GLN A 164 13.73 3.15 -2.65
C GLN A 164 13.97 3.59 -1.21
N LEU A 165 13.07 3.22 -0.30
CA LEU A 165 13.20 3.43 1.13
C LEU A 165 13.36 2.08 1.83
N LEU A 166 14.29 1.98 2.77
CA LEU A 166 14.58 0.74 3.47
C LEU A 166 14.54 0.93 4.98
N LEU A 167 13.70 0.15 5.65
CA LEU A 167 13.71 -0.03 7.10
C LEU A 167 14.58 -1.23 7.45
N THR A 168 15.57 -0.99 8.30
CA THR A 168 16.64 -1.93 8.67
C THR A 168 16.58 -2.34 10.13
N GLN A 169 16.03 -1.48 11.00
CA GLN A 169 15.92 -1.76 12.42
C GLN A 169 14.73 -2.67 12.71
N ILE A 170 15.00 -3.86 13.24
CA ILE A 170 13.96 -4.80 13.69
C ILE A 170 13.53 -4.43 15.11
N HIS A 171 12.26 -4.11 15.28
CA HIS A 171 11.66 -3.89 16.58
C HIS A 171 11.18 -5.24 17.12
N ARG A 172 12.08 -5.99 17.77
CA ARG A 172 11.66 -7.17 18.54
C ARG A 172 10.81 -6.67 19.71
N GLN A 173 9.59 -7.20 19.85
CA GLN A 173 8.82 -6.98 21.07
C GLN A 173 9.65 -7.51 22.24
N ALA A 174 9.85 -6.67 23.26
CA ALA A 174 10.17 -7.15 24.59
C ALA A 174 8.99 -8.03 25.04
N ARG A 175 9.32 -9.17 25.65
CA ARG A 175 8.36 -10.12 26.23
C ARG A 175 7.36 -9.45 27.16
#